data_AF-A0A6L6ECS0-F1
#
_entry.id   AF-A0A6L6ECS0-F1
#
_cell.length_a   1.000
_cell.length_b   1.000
_cell.length_c   1.000
_cell.angle_alpha   90.00
_cell.angle_beta   90.00
_cell.angle_gamma   90.00
#
_symmetry.space_group_name_H-M   'P 1'
#
loop_
_entity.id
_entity.type
_entity.pdbx_description
1 polymer ?
#
loop_
_entity_poly.entity_id
_entity_poly.type
_entity_poly.pdbx_seq_one_letter_code
_entity_poly.pdbx_strand_id
1 'polypeptide(L)'
;IVRLVPASAAMIALGYPGEISNDQNTQVLYGVLSTLPFLYILYVLFVELGKSLERQPAGVAETVGRLRLLLIATWGVYPVSYILGMGGDATAEQFVGVQVGYTIADVLAKCVFGLTILKIARMKSIAEGMKEDH
;
A
#
# COMPACT_ATOMS: atom_id res chain seq x y z
N ILE A 1 -15.39 -0.13 2.11
CA ILE A 1 -14.80 -0.90 3.23
C ILE A 1 -14.95 -2.41 3.02
N VAL A 2 -16.17 -2.91 2.77
CA VAL A 2 -16.47 -4.36 2.60
C VAL A 2 -15.68 -5.04 1.46
N ARG A 3 -15.19 -4.31 0.45
CA ARG A 3 -14.39 -4.87 -0.66
C ARG A 3 -12.87 -4.88 -0.41
N LEU A 4 -12.35 -3.83 0.23
CA LEU A 4 -10.89 -3.63 0.39
C LEU A 4 -10.33 -4.45 1.55
N VAL A 5 -11.04 -4.53 2.68
CA VAL A 5 -10.55 -5.26 3.85
C VAL A 5 -10.37 -6.76 3.58
N PRO A 6 -11.36 -7.48 2.99
CA PRO A 6 -11.16 -8.89 2.65
C PRO A 6 -10.10 -9.11 1.59
N ALA A 7 -9.98 -8.20 0.61
CA ALA A 7 -8.93 -8.28 -0.41
C ALA A 7 -7.53 -8.13 0.22
N SER A 8 -7.34 -7.19 1.15
CA SER A 8 -6.06 -7.02 1.85
C SER A 8 -5.75 -8.22 2.73
N ALA A 9 -6.76 -8.77 3.43
CA ALA A 9 -6.58 -9.99 4.22
C ALA A 9 -6.19 -11.18 3.34
N ALA A 10 -6.84 -11.36 2.19
CA ALA A 10 -6.50 -12.40 1.23
C ALA A 10 -5.09 -12.23 0.64
N MET A 11 -4.70 -11.00 0.30
CA MET A 11 -3.35 -10.68 -0.17
C MET A 11 -2.28 -11.12 0.83
N ILE A 12 -2.45 -10.76 2.10
CA ILE A 12 -1.50 -11.13 3.17
C ILE A 12 -1.51 -12.64 3.40
N ALA A 13 -2.70 -13.25 3.49
CA ALA A 13 -2.84 -14.69 3.72
C ALA A 13 -2.23 -15.53 2.59
N LEU A 14 -2.32 -15.07 1.34
CA LEU A 14 -1.70 -15.73 0.19
C LEU A 14 -0.20 -15.46 0.10
N GLY A 15 0.29 -14.29 0.52
CA GLY A 15 1.72 -13.99 0.48
C GLY A 15 2.53 -14.74 1.53
N TYR A 16 1.94 -14.94 2.72
CA TYR A 16 2.64 -15.47 3.89
C TYR A 16 3.26 -16.87 3.69
N PRO A 17 2.59 -17.87 3.09
CA PRO A 17 3.20 -19.18 2.84
C PRO A 17 4.42 -19.11 1.94
N GLY A 18 4.44 -18.20 0.97
CA GLY A 18 5.61 -18.00 0.12
C GLY A 18 6.73 -17.25 0.84
N GLU A 19 6.42 -16.27 1.71
CA GLU A 19 7.43 -15.52 2.50
C GLU A 19 8.26 -16.43 3.41
N ILE A 20 7.65 -17.45 4.00
CA ILE A 20 8.33 -18.37 4.92
C ILE A 20 8.91 -19.61 4.23
N SER A 21 8.72 -19.75 2.92
CA SER A 21 9.16 -20.91 2.17
C SER A 21 10.61 -20.78 1.75
N ASN A 22 11.34 -21.90 1.77
CA ASN A 22 12.68 -22.03 1.19
C ASN A 22 12.65 -22.70 -0.19
N ASP A 23 11.46 -22.96 -0.74
CA ASP A 23 11.30 -23.50 -2.09
C ASP A 23 10.91 -22.38 -3.07
N GLN A 24 11.73 -22.20 -4.11
CA GLN A 24 11.53 -21.15 -5.11
C GLN A 24 10.16 -21.24 -5.80
N ASN A 25 9.71 -22.45 -6.13
CA ASN A 25 8.43 -22.62 -6.85
C ASN A 25 7.26 -22.19 -5.97
N THR A 26 7.32 -22.51 -4.68
CA THR A 26 6.36 -22.08 -3.66
C THR A 26 6.38 -20.57 -3.49
N GLN A 27 7.56 -19.94 -3.38
CA GLN A 27 7.72 -18.48 -3.31
C GLN A 27 7.06 -17.80 -4.53
N VAL A 28 7.34 -18.27 -5.74
CA VAL A 28 6.76 -17.70 -6.97
C VAL A 28 5.25 -17.89 -7.03
N LEU A 29 4.76 -19.10 -6.75
CA LEU A 29 3.33 -19.41 -6.81
C LEU A 29 2.53 -18.51 -5.87
N TYR A 30 2.94 -18.43 -4.60
CA TYR A 30 2.25 -17.62 -3.60
C TYR A 30 2.46 -16.11 -3.83
N GLY A 31 3.60 -15.69 -4.37
CA GLY A 31 3.82 -14.33 -4.84
C GLY A 31 2.83 -13.92 -5.95
N VAL A 32 2.62 -14.77 -6.95
CA VAL A 32 1.64 -14.54 -8.03
C VAL A 32 0.22 -14.54 -7.47
N LEU A 33 -0.13 -15.51 -6.61
CA LEU A 33 -1.45 -15.58 -5.99
C LEU A 33 -1.76 -14.35 -5.13
N SER A 34 -0.78 -13.85 -4.37
CA SER A 34 -0.91 -12.62 -3.57
C SER A 34 -1.00 -11.36 -4.44
N THR A 35 -0.37 -11.37 -5.62
CA THR A 35 -0.43 -10.24 -6.57
C THR A 35 -1.84 -10.03 -7.13
N LEU A 36 -2.66 -11.07 -7.27
CA LEU A 36 -4.04 -10.96 -7.78
C LEU A 36 -4.93 -10.02 -6.92
N PRO A 37 -5.11 -10.25 -5.61
CA PRO A 37 -5.86 -9.33 -4.76
C PRO A 37 -5.17 -7.97 -4.62
N PHE A 38 -3.83 -7.90 -4.69
CA PHE A 38 -3.11 -6.62 -4.72
C PHE A 38 -3.52 -5.77 -5.94
N LEU A 39 -3.50 -6.34 -7.15
CA LEU A 39 -3.94 -5.66 -8.37
C LEU A 39 -5.42 -5.26 -8.30
N TYR A 40 -6.27 -6.09 -7.69
CA TYR A 40 -7.67 -5.74 -7.44
C TYR A 40 -7.80 -4.52 -6.51
N ILE A 41 -7.03 -4.46 -5.42
CA ILE A 41 -6.99 -3.29 -4.53
C ILE A 41 -6.56 -2.04 -5.31
N LEU A 42 -5.51 -2.14 -6.12
CA LEU A 42 -5.06 -1.04 -6.96
C LEU A 42 -6.15 -0.58 -7.94
N TYR A 43 -6.86 -1.51 -8.58
CA TYR A 43 -8.00 -1.19 -9.45
C TYR A 43 -9.11 -0.45 -8.71
N VAL A 44 -9.56 -0.94 -7.55
CA VAL A 44 -10.60 -0.29 -6.75
C VAL A 44 -10.16 1.12 -6.34
N LEU A 45 -8.92 1.26 -5.88
CA LEU A 45 -8.38 2.54 -5.46
C LEU A 45 -8.14 3.50 -6.62
N PHE A 46 -7.89 3.03 -7.84
CA PHE A 46 -7.62 3.91 -8.96
C PHE A 46 -8.84 4.25 -9.81
N VAL A 47 -9.68 3.26 -10.04
CA VAL A 47 -10.83 3.38 -10.93
C VAL A 47 -12.08 3.75 -10.12
N GLU A 48 -12.43 2.99 -9.08
CA GLU A 48 -13.65 3.24 -8.33
C GLU A 48 -13.54 4.53 -7.49
N LEU A 49 -12.45 4.69 -6.75
CA LEU A 49 -12.23 5.91 -5.98
C LEU A 49 -12.02 7.12 -6.91
N GLY A 50 -11.40 6.94 -8.08
CA GLY A 50 -11.25 7.99 -9.07
C GLY A 50 -12.57 8.59 -9.54
N LYS A 51 -13.55 7.75 -9.87
CA LYS A 51 -14.91 8.20 -10.23
C LYS A 51 -15.59 9.01 -9.12
N SER A 52 -15.26 8.72 -7.86
CA SER A 52 -15.82 9.46 -6.72
C SER A 52 -15.19 10.85 -6.52
N LEU A 53 -13.99 11.09 -7.06
CA LEU A 53 -13.28 12.37 -6.93
C LEU A 53 -13.91 13.48 -7.76
N GLU A 54 -14.57 13.15 -8.88
CA GLU A 54 -15.29 14.11 -9.72
C GLU A 54 -16.44 14.81 -8.98
N ARG A 55 -16.90 14.23 -7.87
CA ARG A 55 -17.97 14.78 -7.03
C ARG A 55 -17.46 15.61 -5.85
N GLN A 56 -16.14 15.75 -5.69
CA GLN A 56 -15.52 16.46 -4.57
C GLN A 56 -15.20 17.91 -4.95
N PRO A 57 -15.20 18.86 -3.98
CA PRO A 57 -14.81 20.24 -4.22
C PRO A 57 -13.39 20.39 -4.81
N ALA A 58 -13.17 21.45 -5.59
CA ALA A 58 -11.86 21.80 -6.11
C ALA A 58 -10.85 21.95 -4.97
N GLY A 59 -9.68 21.30 -5.09
CA GLY A 59 -8.64 21.21 -4.05
C GLY A 59 -8.66 19.90 -3.24
N VAL A 60 -9.84 19.39 -2.87
CA VAL A 60 -9.96 18.07 -2.22
C VAL A 60 -9.67 16.96 -3.22
N ALA A 61 -10.22 17.06 -4.44
CA ALA A 61 -10.00 16.08 -5.50
C ALA A 61 -8.50 15.94 -5.87
N GLU A 62 -7.79 17.07 -5.97
CA GLU A 62 -6.36 17.09 -6.29
C GLU A 62 -5.54 16.42 -5.17
N THR A 63 -5.83 16.76 -3.92
CA THR A 63 -5.04 16.24 -2.79
C THR A 63 -5.26 14.74 -2.60
N VAL A 64 -6.50 14.25 -2.78
CA VAL A 64 -6.78 12.80 -2.75
C VAL A 64 -6.16 12.09 -3.97
N GLY A 65 -6.10 12.75 -5.13
CA GLY A 65 -5.36 12.25 -6.29
C GLY A 65 -3.87 12.01 -5.99
N ARG A 66 -3.20 12.97 -5.34
CA ARG A 66 -1.80 12.83 -4.90
C ARG A 66 -1.62 11.73 -3.85
N LEU A 67 -2.56 11.63 -2.90
CA LEU A 67 -2.53 10.57 -1.87
C LEU A 67 -2.60 9.17 -2.49
N ARG A 68 -3.39 8.97 -3.55
CA ARG A 68 -3.48 7.69 -4.26
C ARG A 68 -2.18 7.32 -4.96
N LEU A 69 -1.50 8.28 -5.58
CA LEU A 69 -0.19 8.05 -6.20
C LEU A 69 0.87 7.69 -5.17
N LEU A 70 0.88 8.39 -4.03
CA LEU A 70 1.75 8.06 -2.90
C LEU A 70 1.48 6.64 -2.41
N LEU A 71 0.21 6.23 -2.32
CA LEU A 71 -0.14 4.87 -1.90
C LEU A 71 0.47 3.82 -2.83
N ILE A 72 0.36 3.94 -4.16
CA ILE A 72 1.00 2.98 -5.08
C ILE A 72 2.51 2.99 -4.93
N ALA A 73 3.11 4.18 -4.91
CA ALA A 73 4.56 4.31 -4.84
C ALA A 73 5.13 3.62 -3.59
N THR A 74 4.41 3.72 -2.47
CA THR A 74 4.81 3.13 -1.19
C THR A 74 4.46 1.66 -1.08
N TRP A 75 3.29 1.24 -1.58
CA TRP A 75 2.86 -0.15 -1.52
C TRP A 75 3.59 -1.04 -2.53
N GLY A 76 4.05 -0.49 -3.65
CA GLY A 76 4.85 -1.21 -4.64
C GLY A 76 6.21 -1.70 -4.09
N VAL A 77 6.67 -1.13 -2.96
CA VAL A 77 7.91 -1.57 -2.30
C VAL A 77 7.76 -2.97 -1.68
N TYR A 78 6.56 -3.36 -1.23
CA TYR A 78 6.33 -4.70 -0.65
C TYR A 78 6.59 -5.84 -1.65
N PRO A 79 5.95 -5.89 -2.83
CA PRO A 79 6.23 -6.97 -3.80
C PRO A 79 7.66 -6.91 -4.34
N VAL A 80 8.28 -5.73 -4.44
CA VAL A 80 9.71 -5.63 -4.80
C VAL A 80 10.59 -6.29 -3.74
N SER A 81 10.35 -5.98 -2.46
CA SER A 81 11.08 -6.57 -1.34
C SER A 81 10.88 -8.09 -1.29
N TYR A 82 9.65 -8.55 -1.51
CA TYR A 82 9.32 -9.98 -1.62
C TYR A 82 10.15 -10.68 -2.72
N ILE A 83 10.25 -10.07 -3.91
CA ILE A 83 11.03 -10.61 -5.03
C ILE A 83 12.54 -10.66 -4.70
N LEU A 84 13.07 -9.69 -3.94
CA LEU A 84 14.48 -9.73 -3.50
C LEU A 84 14.79 -10.94 -2.62
N GLY A 85 13.81 -11.39 -1.83
CA GLY A 85 13.91 -12.57 -0.98
C GLY A 85 13.71 -13.89 -1.70
N MET A 86 13.26 -13.87 -2.96
CA MET A 86 13.13 -15.08 -3.76
C MET A 86 14.51 -15.66 -4.09
N GLY A 87 14.56 -16.97 -4.14
CA GLY A 87 15.72 -17.74 -4.60
C GLY A 87 15.75 -19.17 -4.05
N GLY A 88 14.72 -19.58 -3.32
CA GLY A 88 14.79 -20.72 -2.40
C GLY A 88 15.35 -20.28 -1.05
N ASP A 89 16.46 -20.87 -0.62
CA ASP A 89 17.15 -20.47 0.62
C ASP A 89 17.76 -19.07 0.48
N ALA A 90 17.18 -18.10 1.19
CA ALA A 90 17.67 -16.73 1.20
C ALA A 90 19.05 -16.65 1.87
N THR A 91 20.00 -16.01 1.19
CA THR A 91 21.27 -15.62 1.81
C THR A 91 21.04 -14.61 2.95
N ALA A 92 22.00 -14.46 3.86
CA ALA A 92 21.94 -13.45 4.91
C ALA A 92 21.76 -12.03 4.35
N GLU A 93 22.39 -11.73 3.21
CA GLU A 93 22.25 -10.44 2.53
C GLU A 93 20.83 -10.24 1.97
N GLN A 94 20.25 -11.26 1.34
CA GLN A 94 18.86 -11.21 0.86
C GLN A 94 17.89 -11.02 2.01
N PHE A 95 18.04 -11.79 3.10
CA PHE A 95 17.20 -11.64 4.29
C PHE A 95 17.23 -10.21 4.84
N VAL A 96 18.42 -9.64 5.02
CA VAL A 96 18.57 -8.23 5.45
C VAL A 96 17.93 -7.27 4.45
N GLY A 97 18.14 -7.49 3.14
CA GLY A 97 17.55 -6.69 2.08
C GLY A 97 16.02 -6.66 2.14
N VAL A 98 15.38 -7.81 2.34
CA VAL A 98 13.93 -7.91 2.53
C VAL A 98 13.46 -7.09 3.74
N GLN A 99 14.10 -7.26 4.89
CA GLN A 99 13.71 -6.56 6.12
C GLN A 99 13.89 -5.04 6.02
N VAL A 100 14.99 -4.59 5.40
CA VAL A 100 15.22 -3.17 5.13
C VAL A 100 14.14 -2.64 4.18
N GLY A 101 13.83 -3.38 3.11
CA GLY A 101 12.78 -3.04 2.16
C GLY A 101 11.41 -2.87 2.82
N TYR A 102 10.99 -3.82 3.65
CA TYR A 102 9.74 -3.74 4.41
C TYR A 102 9.74 -2.61 5.43
N THR A 103 10.86 -2.34 6.09
CA THR A 103 10.97 -1.22 7.03
C THR A 103 10.80 0.13 6.33
N ILE A 104 11.44 0.30 5.17
CA ILE A 104 11.27 1.50 4.33
C ILE A 104 9.81 1.61 3.89
N ALA A 105 9.22 0.53 3.39
CA ALA A 105 7.83 0.50 2.98
C ALA A 105 6.89 0.93 4.13
N ASP A 106 7.14 0.44 5.35
CA ASP A 106 6.36 0.76 6.53
C ASP A 106 6.42 2.23 6.93
N VAL A 107 7.62 2.82 6.97
CA VAL A 107 7.78 4.25 7.27
C VAL A 107 7.06 5.11 6.24
N LEU A 108 7.17 4.77 4.96
CA LEU A 108 6.55 5.55 3.89
C LEU A 108 5.02 5.36 3.86
N ALA A 109 4.54 4.11 3.90
CA ALA A 109 3.12 3.77 3.78
C ALA A 109 2.31 4.05 5.04
N LYS A 110 2.96 4.22 6.20
CA LYS A 110 2.27 4.50 7.49
C LYS A 110 2.56 5.91 8.00
N CYS A 111 3.83 6.25 8.24
CA CYS A 111 4.18 7.54 8.83
C CYS A 111 3.97 8.69 7.84
N VAL A 112 4.60 8.63 6.66
CA VAL A 112 4.48 9.69 5.65
C VAL A 112 3.05 9.78 5.12
N PHE A 113 2.42 8.63 4.86
CA PHE A 113 1.02 8.56 4.46
C PHE A 113 0.07 9.15 5.53
N GLY A 114 0.28 8.79 6.80
CA GLY A 114 -0.52 9.29 7.93
C GLY A 114 -0.40 10.80 8.12
N LEU A 115 0.81 11.36 8.02
CA LEU A 115 1.03 12.82 8.05
C LEU A 115 0.33 13.52 6.87
N THR A 116 0.30 12.89 5.71
CA THR A 116 -0.42 13.43 4.53
C THR A 116 -1.94 13.43 4.77
N ILE A 117 -2.50 12.38 5.36
CA ILE A 117 -3.93 12.35 5.76
C ILE A 117 -4.23 13.43 6.80
N LEU A 118 -3.39 13.59 7.83
CA LEU A 118 -3.57 14.61 8.86
C LEU A 118 -3.61 16.02 8.25
N LYS A 119 -2.70 16.30 7.30
CA LYS A 119 -2.71 17.56 6.55
C LYS A 119 -4.02 17.77 5.80
N ILE A 120 -4.54 16.75 5.12
CA ILE A 120 -5.83 16.81 4.42
C ILE A 120 -6.98 17.08 5.39
N ALA A 121 -6.99 16.40 6.54
CA ALA A 121 -8.02 16.58 7.56
C ALA A 121 -8.03 18.02 8.10
N ARG A 122 -6.87 18.58 8.47
CA ARG A 122 -6.78 19.98 8.94
C ARG A 122 -7.25 20.98 7.88
N MET A 123 -6.86 20.81 6.61
CA MET A 123 -7.32 21.68 5.52
C MET A 123 -8.85 21.65 5.37
N LYS A 124 -9.48 20.48 5.48
CA LYS A 124 -10.94 20.35 5.45
C LYS A 124 -11.60 21.01 6.66
N SER A 125 -11.10 20.76 7.88
CA SER A 125 -11.68 21.34 9.09
C SER A 125 -11.65 22.88 9.07
N ILE A 126 -10.55 23.48 8.58
CA ILE A 126 -10.45 24.95 8.42
C ILE A 126 -11.47 25.45 7.39
N ALA A 127 -11.61 24.76 6.26
CA ALA A 127 -12.60 25.12 5.23
C ALA A 127 -14.05 25.04 5.74
N GLU A 128 -14.32 24.21 6.75
CA GLU A 128 -15.62 24.06 7.41
C GLU A 128 -15.81 25.02 8.61
N GLY A 129 -14.87 25.94 8.85
CA GLY A 129 -15.00 27.02 9.84
C GLY A 129 -14.28 26.81 11.18
N MET A 130 -13.41 25.80 11.28
CA MET A 130 -12.55 25.61 12.46
C MET A 130 -11.41 26.63 12.48
N LYS A 131 -11.13 27.26 13.63
CA LYS A 131 -10.04 28.24 13.79
C LYS A 131 -8.66 27.57 13.62
N GLU A 132 -7.69 28.31 13.08
CA GLU A 132 -6.34 27.79 12.72
C GLU A 132 -5.42 27.45 13.92
N ASP A 133 -5.83 27.77 15.15
CA ASP A 133 -5.00 27.80 16.37
C ASP A 133 -4.92 26.48 17.16
N HIS A 134 -5.35 25.35 16.58
CA HIS A 134 -5.28 24.01 17.20
C HIS A 134 -4.62 22.96 16.31
#